data_AF-A0A532CLU8-F1
#
_entry.id   AF-A0A532CLU8-F1
#
_cell.length_a   1.000
_cell.length_b   1.000
_cell.length_c   1.000
_cell.angle_alpha   90.00
_cell.angle_beta   90.00
_cell.angle_gamma   90.00
#
_symmetry.space_group_name_H-M   'P 1'
#
loop_
_entity.id
_entity.type
_entity.pdbx_description
1 polymer ?
#
loop_
_entity_poly.entity_id
_entity_poly.type
_entity_poly.pdbx_seq_one_letter_code
_entity_poly.pdbx_strand_id
1 'polypeptide(L)'
;MPAPQWTDIGNYEELKAKPLQRVMCGKIPIALTYKDGAFAAISGVCNHVGGPLGEGQLAGDYVVCPWHYWKFHHKTGQGEAGYEQDQVPAYTIKIENGRLYIDLSSATKRKKQAHKPHPLARPVVRQAGPIRVVGISTTAMTIDHPRFSGSDALLEAALEHARCKLQLETQYIKLRDLNFRPCEGYYSKSAKACTWPCSITQLDPTDQLDRVYEAIVHWADVILIATPIRWGNASSLYYKMVERMNCIQNQETIANKHLLKNKVAAFIIMGGQDNVQGVAGQLMTFFAEVGCQFPQFPFIAHSRGWSAEDMERNVVEVQNSRELREGAQELVARAVDMAELMVAGQLPEHPLARGGRKAHQLDSEPTG
;
A
#
# COMPACT_ATOMS: atom_id res chain seq x y z
N MET A 1 -44.46 -16.91 3.07
CA MET A 1 -43.52 -15.84 2.69
C MET A 1 -44.12 -14.51 3.13
N PRO A 2 -43.36 -13.55 3.65
CA PRO A 2 -43.90 -12.22 3.92
C PRO A 2 -44.45 -11.60 2.63
N ALA A 3 -45.46 -10.74 2.74
CA ALA A 3 -46.02 -10.03 1.59
C ALA A 3 -44.94 -9.14 0.94
N PRO A 4 -44.89 -9.03 -0.39
CA PRO A 4 -43.89 -8.24 -1.09
C PRO A 4 -44.00 -6.76 -0.71
N GLN A 5 -42.88 -6.16 -0.32
CA GLN A 5 -42.82 -4.74 0.05
C GLN A 5 -42.24 -3.94 -1.11
N TRP A 6 -43.12 -3.55 -2.03
CA TRP A 6 -42.75 -2.76 -3.20
C TRP A 6 -42.37 -1.33 -2.81
N THR A 7 -41.14 -0.96 -3.11
CA THR A 7 -40.61 0.41 -2.94
C THR A 7 -40.47 1.04 -4.32
N ASP A 8 -41.08 2.21 -4.53
CA ASP A 8 -40.89 3.02 -5.73
C ASP A 8 -39.46 3.56 -5.76
N ILE A 9 -38.74 3.33 -6.86
CA ILE A 9 -37.34 3.75 -7.00
C ILE A 9 -37.13 4.79 -8.11
N GLY A 10 -38.20 5.21 -8.80
CA GLY A 10 -38.15 6.30 -9.77
C GLY A 10 -38.81 6.00 -11.12
N ASN A 11 -38.66 6.96 -12.04
CA ASN A 11 -39.21 6.90 -13.39
C ASN A 11 -38.41 5.94 -14.29
N TYR A 12 -39.09 5.11 -15.08
CA TYR A 12 -38.49 4.15 -15.99
C TYR A 12 -37.55 4.80 -17.03
N GLU A 13 -37.99 5.89 -17.65
CA GLU A 13 -37.25 6.58 -18.72
C GLU A 13 -35.97 7.24 -18.20
N GLU A 14 -36.00 7.77 -16.98
CA GLU A 14 -34.83 8.36 -16.34
C GLU A 14 -33.81 7.30 -15.93
N LEU A 15 -34.29 6.20 -15.32
CA LEU A 15 -33.41 5.16 -14.80
C LEU A 15 -32.76 4.33 -15.91
N LYS A 16 -33.41 4.15 -17.07
CA LYS A 16 -32.85 3.34 -18.16
C LYS A 16 -31.69 4.02 -18.89
N ALA A 17 -31.52 5.34 -18.69
CA ALA A 17 -30.49 6.13 -19.37
C ALA A 17 -29.06 5.76 -18.95
N LYS A 18 -28.89 5.06 -17.82
CA LYS A 18 -27.57 4.63 -17.32
C LYS A 18 -27.49 3.10 -17.29
N PRO A 19 -26.41 2.50 -17.82
CA PRO A 19 -26.24 1.05 -17.80
C PRO A 19 -26.07 0.50 -16.36
N LEU A 20 -25.51 1.30 -15.46
CA LEU A 20 -25.34 1.01 -14.04
C LEU A 20 -25.45 2.31 -13.25
N GLN A 21 -26.16 2.27 -12.12
CA GLN A 21 -26.23 3.38 -11.19
C GLN A 21 -26.54 2.93 -9.76
N ARG A 22 -26.15 3.77 -8.81
CA ARG A 22 -26.51 3.63 -7.39
C ARG A 22 -27.89 4.23 -7.15
N VAL A 23 -28.75 3.45 -6.52
CA VAL A 23 -30.07 3.89 -6.03
C VAL A 23 -30.17 3.62 -4.53
N MET A 24 -30.76 4.54 -3.78
CA MET A 24 -30.99 4.37 -2.33
C MET A 24 -32.44 3.99 -2.08
N CYS A 25 -32.67 2.81 -1.48
CA CYS A 25 -33.98 2.38 -1.00
C CYS A 25 -34.00 2.53 0.53
N GLY A 26 -34.42 3.71 1.00
CA GLY A 26 -34.18 4.11 2.39
C GLY A 26 -32.68 4.17 2.68
N LYS A 27 -32.20 3.34 3.60
CA LYS A 27 -30.77 3.23 3.95
C LYS A 27 -30.01 2.16 3.16
N ILE A 28 -30.69 1.39 2.31
CA ILE A 28 -30.11 0.26 1.59
C ILE A 28 -29.63 0.73 0.22
N PRO A 29 -28.32 0.72 -0.06
CA PRO A 29 -27.81 1.01 -1.40
C PRO A 29 -28.05 -0.19 -2.33
N ILE A 30 -28.50 0.11 -3.54
CA ILE A 30 -28.78 -0.84 -4.62
C ILE A 30 -27.91 -0.47 -5.83
N ALA A 31 -27.31 -1.48 -6.46
CA ALA A 31 -26.73 -1.37 -7.78
C ALA A 31 -27.81 -1.75 -8.79
N LEU A 32 -28.38 -0.74 -9.45
CA LEU A 32 -29.39 -0.91 -10.49
C LEU A 32 -28.70 -0.92 -11.84
N THR A 33 -28.97 -1.97 -12.63
CA THR A 33 -28.45 -2.10 -13.99
C THR A 33 -29.59 -2.06 -14.99
N TYR A 34 -29.31 -1.52 -16.18
CA TYR A 34 -30.18 -1.61 -17.34
C TYR A 34 -29.36 -2.13 -18.52
N LYS A 35 -29.69 -3.34 -18.98
CA LYS A 35 -28.97 -4.06 -20.04
C LYS A 35 -29.96 -4.86 -20.87
N ASP A 36 -29.78 -4.81 -22.20
CA ASP A 36 -30.59 -5.57 -23.17
C ASP A 36 -32.11 -5.35 -22.98
N GLY A 37 -32.51 -4.10 -22.70
CA GLY A 37 -33.92 -3.73 -22.51
C GLY A 37 -34.52 -4.13 -21.16
N ALA A 38 -33.73 -4.68 -20.23
CA ALA A 38 -34.21 -5.15 -18.94
C ALA A 38 -33.42 -4.53 -17.77
N PHE A 39 -34.13 -4.24 -16.70
CA PHE A 39 -33.51 -3.86 -15.43
C PHE A 39 -33.09 -5.10 -14.63
N ALA A 40 -32.08 -4.94 -13.79
CA ALA A 40 -31.77 -5.88 -12.72
C ALA A 40 -31.19 -5.14 -11.51
N ALA A 41 -31.45 -5.66 -10.31
CA ALA A 41 -31.02 -5.03 -9.06
C ALA A 41 -30.28 -6.03 -8.17
N ILE A 42 -29.07 -5.65 -7.78
CA ILE A 42 -28.28 -6.36 -6.75
C ILE A 42 -27.91 -5.39 -5.64
N SER A 43 -27.41 -5.91 -4.52
CA SER A 43 -26.96 -5.07 -3.42
C SER A 43 -25.88 -4.11 -3.89
N GLY A 44 -25.95 -2.85 -3.45
CA GLY A 44 -24.94 -1.85 -3.72
C GLY A 44 -23.64 -2.04 -2.92
N VAL A 45 -23.55 -3.06 -2.05
CA VAL A 45 -22.38 -3.29 -1.17
C VAL A 45 -21.65 -4.57 -1.55
N CYS A 46 -20.42 -4.41 -2.05
CA CYS A 46 -19.51 -5.49 -2.42
C CYS A 46 -19.15 -6.40 -1.23
N ASN A 47 -19.13 -7.73 -1.42
CA ASN A 47 -18.75 -8.69 -0.37
C ASN A 47 -17.28 -8.60 0.05
N HIS A 48 -16.38 -8.10 -0.81
CA HIS A 48 -14.94 -8.02 -0.54
C HIS A 48 -14.64 -7.15 0.70
N VAL A 49 -14.70 -5.82 0.53
CA VAL A 49 -14.45 -4.83 1.60
C VAL A 49 -15.53 -3.74 1.70
N GLY A 50 -16.70 -3.96 1.08
CA GLY A 50 -17.86 -3.05 1.19
C GLY A 50 -17.93 -1.93 0.16
N GLY A 51 -17.21 -2.03 -0.95
CA GLY A 51 -17.24 -1.01 -2.01
C GLY A 51 -18.62 -0.80 -2.66
N PRO A 52 -18.90 0.41 -3.19
CA PRO A 52 -20.19 0.79 -3.75
C PRO A 52 -20.37 0.25 -5.18
N LEU A 53 -21.05 -0.89 -5.33
CA LEU A 53 -21.23 -1.55 -6.63
C LEU A 53 -21.99 -0.69 -7.64
N GLY A 54 -22.92 0.15 -7.18
CA GLY A 54 -23.67 1.07 -8.05
C GLY A 54 -22.85 2.21 -8.64
N GLU A 55 -21.64 2.45 -8.12
CA GLU A 55 -20.68 3.44 -8.62
C GLU A 55 -19.54 2.77 -9.43
N GLY A 56 -19.69 1.46 -9.71
CA GLY A 56 -18.75 0.66 -10.48
C GLY A 56 -18.96 0.75 -11.98
N GLN A 57 -18.58 -0.32 -12.67
CA GLN A 57 -18.78 -0.47 -14.11
C GLN A 57 -19.56 -1.75 -14.41
N LEU A 58 -20.48 -1.71 -15.38
CA LEU A 58 -21.06 -2.91 -15.96
C LEU A 58 -20.17 -3.39 -17.12
N ALA A 59 -19.55 -4.56 -16.99
CA ALA A 59 -18.68 -5.17 -17.99
C ALA A 59 -19.21 -6.57 -18.36
N GLY A 60 -19.74 -6.71 -19.58
CA GLY A 60 -20.49 -7.91 -19.96
C GLY A 60 -21.71 -8.07 -19.05
N ASP A 61 -21.82 -9.23 -18.38
CA ASP A 61 -22.90 -9.52 -17.42
C ASP A 61 -22.51 -9.24 -15.96
N TYR A 62 -21.37 -8.59 -15.72
CA TYR A 62 -20.84 -8.39 -14.36
C TYR A 62 -20.75 -6.92 -13.97
N VAL A 63 -21.22 -6.62 -12.76
CA VAL A 63 -20.94 -5.36 -12.07
C VAL A 63 -19.56 -5.47 -11.41
N VAL A 64 -18.63 -4.62 -11.85
CA VAL A 64 -17.24 -4.55 -11.39
C VAL A 64 -17.14 -3.47 -10.31
N CYS A 65 -16.72 -3.86 -9.12
CA CYS A 65 -16.55 -2.97 -7.98
C CYS A 65 -15.46 -1.91 -8.25
N PRO A 66 -15.72 -0.62 -7.97
CA PRO A 66 -14.78 0.46 -8.26
C PRO A 66 -13.57 0.52 -7.31
N TRP A 67 -13.57 -0.29 -6.23
CA TRP A 67 -12.46 -0.30 -5.28
C TRP A 67 -11.39 -1.32 -5.65
N HIS A 68 -11.76 -2.58 -5.88
CA HIS A 68 -10.81 -3.69 -6.08
C HIS A 68 -11.23 -4.61 -7.21
N TYR A 69 -12.12 -4.18 -8.09
CA TYR A 69 -12.51 -4.93 -9.30
C TYR A 69 -13.24 -6.26 -9.07
N TRP A 70 -13.66 -6.56 -7.83
CA TRP A 70 -14.53 -7.72 -7.54
C TRP A 70 -15.80 -7.66 -8.38
N LYS A 71 -16.17 -8.79 -8.95
CA LYS A 71 -17.26 -8.89 -9.93
C LYS A 71 -18.43 -9.68 -9.40
N PHE A 72 -19.64 -9.18 -9.66
CA PHE A 72 -20.88 -9.91 -9.38
C PHE A 72 -21.80 -9.84 -10.59
N HIS A 73 -22.39 -10.97 -10.95
CA HIS A 73 -23.34 -11.07 -12.04
C HIS A 73 -24.55 -10.17 -11.78
N HIS A 74 -24.89 -9.33 -12.75
CA HIS A 74 -25.78 -8.19 -12.53
C HIS A 74 -27.23 -8.57 -12.21
N LYS A 75 -27.65 -9.81 -12.53
CA LYS A 75 -29.01 -10.32 -12.23
C LYS A 75 -29.06 -11.19 -10.97
N THR A 76 -28.05 -12.03 -10.76
CA THR A 76 -28.08 -13.08 -9.73
C THR A 76 -27.28 -12.70 -8.49
N GLY A 77 -26.39 -11.71 -8.62
CA GLY A 77 -25.44 -11.29 -7.59
C GLY A 77 -24.33 -12.29 -7.30
N GLN A 78 -24.23 -13.39 -8.06
CA GLN A 78 -23.17 -14.40 -7.90
C GLN A 78 -21.82 -13.88 -8.40
N GLY A 79 -20.72 -14.33 -7.80
CA GLY A 79 -19.38 -13.99 -8.25
C GLY A 79 -19.09 -14.48 -9.67
N GLU A 80 -17.97 -14.03 -10.23
CA GLU A 80 -17.51 -14.53 -11.53
C GLU A 80 -17.12 -16.01 -11.49
N ALA A 81 -16.86 -16.59 -12.66
CA ALA A 81 -16.52 -18.00 -12.80
C ALA A 81 -15.38 -18.41 -11.84
N GLY A 82 -15.61 -19.45 -11.05
CA GLY A 82 -14.70 -19.91 -9.98
C GLY A 82 -14.93 -19.26 -8.60
N TYR A 83 -15.78 -18.24 -8.50
CA TYR A 83 -16.14 -17.51 -7.28
C TYR A 83 -17.66 -17.45 -7.07
N GLU A 84 -18.43 -18.36 -7.67
CA GLU A 84 -19.91 -18.36 -7.65
C GLU A 84 -20.50 -18.49 -6.23
N GLN A 85 -19.70 -18.97 -5.28
CA GLN A 85 -20.07 -19.07 -3.87
C GLN A 85 -20.03 -17.72 -3.14
N ASP A 86 -19.32 -16.73 -3.68
CA ASP A 86 -19.40 -15.34 -3.20
C ASP A 86 -20.58 -14.65 -3.89
N GLN A 87 -21.63 -14.34 -3.13
CA GLN A 87 -22.89 -13.83 -3.66
C GLN A 87 -23.37 -12.62 -2.87
N VAL A 88 -23.64 -11.51 -3.58
CA VAL A 88 -24.41 -10.39 -3.05
C VAL A 88 -25.91 -10.61 -3.28
N PRO A 89 -26.80 -10.06 -2.42
CA PRO A 89 -28.24 -10.17 -2.62
C PRO A 89 -28.69 -9.62 -3.97
N ALA A 90 -29.56 -10.35 -4.66
CA ALA A 90 -30.34 -9.87 -5.80
C ALA A 90 -31.78 -9.59 -5.36
N TYR A 91 -32.45 -8.68 -6.05
CA TYR A 91 -33.80 -8.22 -5.72
C TYR A 91 -34.72 -8.33 -6.91
N THR A 92 -35.97 -8.68 -6.64
CA THR A 92 -37.04 -8.65 -7.63
C THR A 92 -37.45 -7.21 -7.89
N ILE A 93 -37.69 -6.91 -9.16
CA ILE A 93 -38.16 -5.61 -9.62
C ILE A 93 -39.41 -5.78 -10.47
N LYS A 94 -40.21 -4.72 -10.57
CA LYS A 94 -41.33 -4.66 -11.51
C LYS A 94 -41.48 -3.25 -12.07
N ILE A 95 -42.11 -3.15 -13.23
CA ILE A 95 -42.44 -1.87 -13.87
C ILE A 95 -43.97 -1.77 -13.92
N GLU A 96 -44.51 -0.70 -13.34
CA GLU A 96 -45.95 -0.43 -13.36
C GLU A 96 -46.16 1.07 -13.62
N ASN A 97 -47.03 1.41 -14.57
CA ASN A 97 -47.39 2.81 -14.89
C ASN A 97 -46.17 3.72 -15.16
N GLY A 98 -45.15 3.20 -15.85
CA GLY A 98 -43.92 3.95 -16.17
C GLY A 98 -42.97 4.17 -14.98
N ARG A 99 -43.23 3.51 -13.84
CA ARG A 99 -42.39 3.59 -12.63
C ARG A 99 -41.77 2.23 -12.32
N LEU A 100 -40.55 2.27 -11.79
CA LEU A 100 -39.81 1.10 -11.39
C LEU A 100 -39.97 0.88 -9.88
N TYR A 101 -40.25 -0.36 -9.50
CA TYR A 101 -40.40 -0.78 -8.10
C TYR A 101 -39.43 -1.92 -7.79
N ILE A 102 -38.97 -1.99 -6.55
CA ILE A 102 -38.14 -3.06 -6.01
C ILE A 102 -38.80 -3.71 -4.80
N ASP A 103 -38.73 -5.03 -4.67
CA ASP A 103 -39.16 -5.76 -3.47
C ASP A 103 -37.94 -6.08 -2.59
N LEU A 104 -37.77 -5.31 -1.52
CA LEU A 104 -36.65 -5.49 -0.59
C LEU A 104 -36.75 -6.79 0.22
N SER A 105 -37.95 -7.38 0.34
CA SER A 105 -38.17 -8.64 1.04
C SER A 105 -37.78 -9.87 0.21
N SER A 106 -37.63 -9.70 -1.12
CA SER A 106 -37.22 -10.76 -2.06
C SER A 106 -35.71 -11.02 -2.10
N ALA A 107 -34.93 -10.33 -1.26
CA ALA A 107 -33.48 -10.38 -1.27
C ALA A 107 -32.94 -11.81 -1.21
N THR A 108 -32.17 -12.22 -2.21
CA THR A 108 -31.46 -13.51 -2.13
C THR A 108 -30.44 -13.50 -1.00
N LYS A 109 -30.11 -14.68 -0.47
CA LYS A 109 -29.17 -14.80 0.65
C LYS A 109 -27.78 -14.31 0.24
N ARG A 110 -27.22 -13.37 1.01
CA ARG A 110 -25.79 -13.02 0.92
C ARG A 110 -24.95 -14.22 1.34
N LYS A 111 -23.99 -14.62 0.52
CA LYS A 111 -22.97 -15.61 0.86
C LYS A 111 -21.61 -14.95 0.66
N LYS A 112 -20.74 -15.01 1.67
CA LYS A 112 -19.37 -14.51 1.54
C LYS A 112 -18.44 -15.71 1.51
N GLN A 113 -17.73 -15.90 0.40
CA GLN A 113 -16.72 -16.96 0.32
C GLN A 113 -15.57 -16.63 1.28
N ALA A 114 -15.21 -17.59 2.13
CA ALA A 114 -14.06 -17.44 3.01
C ALA A 114 -12.78 -17.62 2.19
N HIS A 115 -11.91 -16.62 2.19
CA HIS A 115 -10.57 -16.72 1.63
C HIS A 115 -9.57 -16.96 2.76
N LYS A 116 -8.58 -17.82 2.52
CA LYS A 116 -7.45 -17.94 3.45
C LYS A 116 -6.76 -16.57 3.53
N PRO A 117 -6.48 -16.06 4.73
CA PRO A 117 -5.74 -14.80 4.87
C PRO A 117 -4.40 -14.88 4.14
N HIS A 118 -4.00 -13.77 3.53
CA HIS A 118 -2.68 -13.66 2.91
C HIS A 118 -1.57 -13.91 3.96
N PRO A 119 -0.47 -14.61 3.64
CA PRO A 119 0.60 -14.94 4.60
C PRO A 119 1.17 -13.73 5.36
N LEU A 120 1.24 -12.57 4.72
CA LEU A 120 1.68 -11.30 5.34
C LEU A 120 0.74 -10.76 6.44
N ALA A 121 -0.52 -11.22 6.51
CA ALA A 121 -1.50 -10.76 7.49
C ALA A 121 -1.29 -11.34 8.90
N ARG A 122 -0.33 -12.28 9.06
CA ARG A 122 0.01 -12.88 10.34
C ARG A 122 0.52 -11.84 11.36
N PRO A 123 0.41 -12.11 12.67
CA PRO A 123 0.96 -11.22 13.70
C PRO A 123 2.45 -10.96 13.48
N VAL A 124 2.88 -9.71 13.71
CA VAL A 124 4.29 -9.33 13.64
C VAL A 124 4.97 -9.77 14.93
N VAL A 125 5.83 -10.77 14.83
CA VAL A 125 6.60 -11.29 15.96
C VAL A 125 8.05 -11.40 15.52
N ARG A 126 8.94 -10.67 16.20
CA ARG A 126 10.38 -10.79 15.97
C ARG A 126 10.84 -12.19 16.39
N GLN A 127 11.54 -12.88 15.50
CA GLN A 127 12.17 -14.15 15.85
C GLN A 127 13.40 -13.89 16.73
N ALA A 128 13.64 -14.75 17.72
CA ALA A 128 14.86 -14.68 18.52
C ALA A 128 16.09 -14.91 17.64
N GLY A 129 17.18 -14.23 17.96
CA GLY A 129 18.41 -14.27 17.16
C GLY A 129 19.07 -12.90 17.00
N PRO A 130 20.19 -12.86 16.25
CA PRO A 130 20.96 -11.64 16.01
C PRO A 130 20.14 -10.58 15.26
N ILE A 131 20.67 -9.36 15.19
CA ILE A 131 20.09 -8.28 14.39
C ILE A 131 20.09 -8.67 12.91
N ARG A 132 18.98 -8.41 12.22
CA ARG A 132 18.80 -8.69 10.80
C ARG A 132 18.74 -7.39 10.01
N VAL A 133 19.57 -7.28 8.97
CA VAL A 133 19.70 -6.05 8.16
C VAL A 133 19.18 -6.27 6.74
N VAL A 134 18.15 -5.54 6.33
CA VAL A 134 17.73 -5.50 4.93
C VAL A 134 18.24 -4.23 4.27
N GLY A 135 18.89 -4.38 3.12
CA GLY A 135 19.22 -3.28 2.21
C GLY A 135 18.29 -3.28 1.01
N ILE A 136 17.67 -2.13 0.74
CA ILE A 136 16.78 -1.92 -0.40
C ILE A 136 17.37 -0.86 -1.32
N SER A 137 17.74 -1.29 -2.54
CA SER A 137 18.14 -0.37 -3.60
C SER A 137 16.93 0.10 -4.38
N THR A 138 16.82 1.42 -4.52
CA THR A 138 15.82 2.08 -5.36
C THR A 138 16.42 2.58 -6.68
N THR A 139 17.64 2.14 -7.03
CA THR A 139 18.29 2.50 -8.29
C THR A 139 17.51 1.93 -9.48
N ALA A 140 17.01 2.81 -10.36
CA ALA A 140 16.30 2.47 -11.58
C ALA A 140 17.26 2.45 -12.80
N MET A 141 18.19 1.49 -12.84
CA MET A 141 19.06 1.26 -13.99
C MET A 141 18.63 0.00 -14.74
N THR A 142 18.73 0.02 -16.07
CA THR A 142 18.42 -1.11 -16.94
C THR A 142 19.35 -2.28 -16.67
N ILE A 143 18.77 -3.47 -16.48
CA ILE A 143 19.51 -4.69 -16.11
C ILE A 143 20.42 -5.14 -17.26
N ASP A 144 19.93 -5.10 -18.51
CA ASP A 144 20.67 -5.57 -19.70
C ASP A 144 21.84 -4.66 -20.12
N HIS A 145 21.94 -3.47 -19.51
CA HIS A 145 22.98 -2.49 -19.78
C HIS A 145 23.56 -1.97 -18.45
N PRO A 146 24.31 -2.81 -17.72
CA PRO A 146 24.78 -2.48 -16.38
C PRO A 146 25.72 -1.29 -16.43
N ARG A 147 25.52 -0.36 -15.48
CA ARG A 147 26.37 0.79 -15.23
C ARG A 147 26.69 0.86 -13.74
N PHE A 148 27.80 1.49 -13.39
CA PHE A 148 28.12 1.74 -12.00
C PHE A 148 27.03 2.60 -11.34
N SER A 149 26.53 2.13 -10.20
CA SER A 149 25.59 2.86 -9.35
C SER A 149 26.24 3.12 -8.01
N GLY A 150 26.49 4.39 -7.69
CA GLY A 150 27.05 4.78 -6.40
C GLY A 150 26.16 4.37 -5.22
N SER A 151 24.84 4.47 -5.36
CA SER A 151 23.90 4.07 -4.31
C SER A 151 23.93 2.55 -4.08
N ASP A 152 24.05 1.77 -5.14
CA ASP A 152 24.17 0.30 -5.00
C ASP A 152 25.52 -0.09 -4.40
N ALA A 153 26.62 0.52 -4.87
CA ALA A 153 27.97 0.22 -4.42
C ALA A 153 28.15 0.51 -2.92
N LEU A 154 27.63 1.64 -2.43
CA LEU A 154 27.69 1.97 -1.00
C LEU A 154 26.75 1.09 -0.16
N LEU A 155 25.58 0.73 -0.69
CA LEU A 155 24.69 -0.22 0.00
C LEU A 155 25.35 -1.60 0.13
N GLU A 156 26.00 -2.08 -0.94
CA GLU A 156 26.74 -3.34 -0.93
C GLU A 156 27.90 -3.29 0.07
N ALA A 157 28.65 -2.18 0.13
CA ALA A 157 29.70 -1.99 1.14
C ALA A 157 29.17 -2.04 2.58
N ALA A 158 28.00 -1.44 2.84
CA ALA A 158 27.34 -1.51 4.15
C ALA A 158 26.89 -2.94 4.49
N LEU A 159 26.19 -3.62 3.58
CA LEU A 159 25.71 -4.99 3.81
C LEU A 159 26.87 -5.99 3.97
N GLU A 160 27.94 -5.82 3.20
CA GLU A 160 29.14 -6.64 3.31
C GLU A 160 29.83 -6.46 4.65
N HIS A 161 29.88 -5.23 5.18
CA HIS A 161 30.40 -4.97 6.52
C HIS A 161 29.52 -5.61 7.60
N ALA A 162 28.19 -5.47 7.52
CA ALA A 162 27.27 -6.15 8.43
C ALA A 162 27.46 -7.68 8.42
N ARG A 163 27.62 -8.27 7.24
CA ARG A 163 27.81 -9.72 7.06
C ARG A 163 29.18 -10.21 7.55
N CYS A 164 30.27 -9.54 7.17
CA CYS A 164 31.63 -10.05 7.38
C CYS A 164 32.30 -9.54 8.65
N LYS A 165 31.96 -8.33 9.11
CA LYS A 165 32.56 -7.71 10.30
C LYS A 165 31.66 -7.83 11.51
N LEU A 166 30.36 -7.59 11.34
CA LEU A 166 29.38 -7.70 12.42
C LEU A 166 28.76 -9.11 12.53
N GLN A 167 29.03 -10.00 11.56
CA GLN A 167 28.53 -11.38 11.53
C GLN A 167 26.99 -11.49 11.58
N LEU A 168 26.30 -10.54 10.95
CA LEU A 168 24.85 -10.45 10.93
C LEU A 168 24.25 -11.06 9.67
N GLU A 169 22.99 -11.47 9.76
CA GLU A 169 22.21 -11.87 8.60
C GLU A 169 21.79 -10.64 7.78
N THR A 170 21.99 -10.71 6.47
CA THR A 170 21.66 -9.62 5.55
C THR A 170 20.80 -10.08 4.37
N GLN A 171 19.93 -9.18 3.91
CA GLN A 171 19.19 -9.33 2.66
C GLN A 171 19.44 -8.13 1.76
N TYR A 172 19.60 -8.35 0.46
CA TYR A 172 19.72 -7.29 -0.53
C TYR A 172 18.58 -7.39 -1.54
N ILE A 173 17.69 -6.40 -1.53
CA ILE A 173 16.57 -6.30 -2.46
C ILE A 173 16.81 -5.12 -3.41
N LYS A 174 16.87 -5.39 -4.71
CA LYS A 174 16.89 -4.37 -5.76
C LYS A 174 15.48 -4.23 -6.32
N LEU A 175 14.84 -3.08 -6.12
CA LEU A 175 13.46 -2.88 -6.57
C LEU A 175 13.31 -3.02 -8.09
N ARG A 176 14.36 -2.71 -8.85
CA ARG A 176 14.38 -2.88 -10.31
C ARG A 176 14.27 -4.34 -10.77
N ASP A 177 14.59 -5.30 -9.90
CA ASP A 177 14.51 -6.74 -10.20
C ASP A 177 13.13 -7.31 -9.86
N LEU A 178 12.24 -6.49 -9.29
CA LEU A 178 10.89 -6.88 -8.89
C LEU A 178 9.84 -6.38 -9.88
N ASN A 179 8.91 -7.27 -10.26
CA ASN A 179 7.69 -6.89 -10.95
C ASN A 179 6.60 -6.53 -9.94
N PHE A 180 6.25 -5.25 -9.84
CA PHE A 180 5.15 -4.80 -8.97
C PHE A 180 4.45 -3.59 -9.58
N ARG A 181 3.17 -3.42 -9.27
CA ARG A 181 2.34 -2.34 -9.82
C ARG A 181 2.48 -1.04 -9.02
N PRO A 182 2.30 0.15 -9.64
CA PRO A 182 2.15 1.39 -8.89
C PRO A 182 0.90 1.37 -7.99
N CYS A 183 0.83 2.29 -7.03
CA CYS A 183 -0.36 2.47 -6.22
C CYS A 183 -1.50 3.09 -7.06
N GLU A 184 -2.73 2.62 -6.88
CA GLU A 184 -3.91 3.12 -7.60
C GLU A 184 -4.73 4.12 -6.78
N GLY A 185 -4.24 4.51 -5.59
CA GLY A 185 -4.93 5.49 -4.76
C GLY A 185 -6.23 4.98 -4.13
N TYR A 186 -6.34 3.69 -3.81
CA TYR A 186 -7.55 3.14 -3.16
C TYR A 186 -7.93 3.86 -1.87
N TYR A 187 -6.95 4.36 -1.11
CA TYR A 187 -7.21 5.17 0.07
C TYR A 187 -8.06 6.42 -0.26
N SER A 188 -7.81 7.07 -1.40
CA SER A 188 -8.54 8.25 -1.86
C SER A 188 -9.98 7.92 -2.26
N LYS A 189 -10.30 6.64 -2.51
CA LYS A 189 -11.68 6.16 -2.66
C LYS A 189 -12.34 5.90 -1.31
N SER A 190 -11.61 5.26 -0.41
CA SER A 190 -12.04 5.02 0.97
C SER A 190 -10.86 4.58 1.84
N ALA A 191 -10.82 5.04 3.10
CA ALA A 191 -9.87 4.53 4.08
C ALA A 191 -9.97 3.00 4.27
N LYS A 192 -11.14 2.40 4.02
CA LYS A 192 -11.37 0.95 4.10
C LYS A 192 -10.89 0.18 2.87
N ALA A 193 -10.64 0.87 1.75
CA ALA A 193 -10.18 0.22 0.52
C ALA A 193 -8.65 -0.02 0.55
N CYS A 194 -7.87 0.84 1.20
CA CYS A 194 -6.44 0.58 1.38
C CYS A 194 -6.21 -0.35 2.59
N THR A 195 -6.08 -1.64 2.34
CA THR A 195 -5.95 -2.68 3.38
C THR A 195 -4.49 -3.10 3.60
N TRP A 196 -4.23 -3.75 4.75
CA TRP A 196 -3.01 -4.53 5.00
C TRP A 196 -3.33 -6.03 4.98
N PRO A 197 -2.56 -6.86 4.25
CA PRO A 197 -1.52 -6.50 3.27
C PRO A 197 -2.08 -5.67 2.11
N CYS A 198 -1.22 -5.04 1.30
CA CYS A 198 -1.69 -4.17 0.21
C CYS A 198 -2.71 -4.89 -0.69
N SER A 199 -3.88 -4.27 -0.93
CA SER A 199 -4.96 -4.85 -1.75
C SER A 199 -4.49 -5.25 -3.16
N ILE A 200 -3.55 -4.51 -3.75
CA ILE A 200 -3.00 -4.82 -5.08
C ILE A 200 -2.16 -6.09 -5.04
N THR A 201 -1.35 -6.31 -4.00
CA THR A 201 -0.59 -7.56 -3.80
C THR A 201 -1.52 -8.74 -3.56
N GLN A 202 -2.65 -8.53 -2.87
CA GLN A 202 -3.65 -9.58 -2.68
C GLN A 202 -4.40 -9.92 -3.98
N LEU A 203 -4.56 -8.94 -4.88
CA LEU A 203 -5.24 -9.08 -6.17
C LEU A 203 -4.39 -9.78 -7.24
N ASP A 204 -3.09 -9.49 -7.25
CA ASP A 204 -2.17 -9.94 -8.28
C ASP A 204 -1.14 -10.90 -7.67
N PRO A 205 -1.27 -12.22 -7.86
CA PRO A 205 -0.33 -13.19 -7.32
C PRO A 205 1.07 -13.11 -7.95
N THR A 206 1.25 -12.31 -9.00
CA THR A 206 2.55 -12.06 -9.64
C THR A 206 3.21 -10.77 -9.16
N ASP A 207 2.54 -9.96 -8.31
CA ASP A 207 3.10 -8.75 -7.71
C ASP A 207 4.13 -9.12 -6.64
N GLN A 208 5.38 -8.75 -6.87
CA GLN A 208 6.53 -9.18 -6.07
C GLN A 208 6.89 -8.19 -4.95
N LEU A 209 6.02 -7.22 -4.67
CA LEU A 209 6.24 -6.28 -3.56
C LEU A 209 6.01 -6.95 -2.19
N ASP A 210 5.34 -8.11 -2.18
CA ASP A 210 5.21 -8.98 -1.02
C ASP A 210 6.57 -9.33 -0.37
N ARG A 211 7.62 -9.50 -1.18
CA ARG A 211 9.00 -9.74 -0.72
C ARG A 211 9.54 -8.57 0.11
N VAL A 212 9.24 -7.34 -0.31
CA VAL A 212 9.63 -6.13 0.44
C VAL A 212 8.84 -6.06 1.75
N TYR A 213 7.53 -6.30 1.70
CA TYR A 213 6.70 -6.33 2.90
C TYR A 213 7.15 -7.38 3.92
N GLU A 214 7.46 -8.58 3.45
CA GLU A 214 7.98 -9.68 4.26
C GLU A 214 9.30 -9.26 4.92
N ALA A 215 10.24 -8.72 4.12
CA ALA A 215 11.54 -8.29 4.61
C ALA A 215 11.44 -7.17 5.66
N ILE A 216 10.67 -6.12 5.41
CA ILE A 216 10.64 -4.96 6.33
C ILE A 216 9.73 -5.18 7.53
N VAL A 217 8.59 -5.86 7.39
CA VAL A 217 7.63 -6.03 8.49
C VAL A 217 8.04 -7.21 9.37
N HIS A 218 8.31 -8.35 8.78
CA HIS A 218 8.42 -9.61 9.53
C HIS A 218 9.87 -10.04 9.80
N TRP A 219 10.82 -9.64 8.96
CA TRP A 219 12.20 -10.15 9.04
C TRP A 219 13.20 -9.15 9.64
N ALA A 220 13.30 -7.94 9.11
CA ALA A 220 14.40 -7.02 9.44
C ALA A 220 14.21 -6.30 10.78
N ASP A 221 15.32 -6.00 11.43
CA ASP A 221 15.43 -5.07 12.55
C ASP A 221 15.99 -3.71 12.07
N VAL A 222 16.91 -3.74 11.09
CA VAL A 222 17.48 -2.57 10.42
C VAL A 222 17.09 -2.55 8.95
N ILE A 223 16.61 -1.40 8.48
CA ILE A 223 16.19 -1.14 7.10
C ILE A 223 17.11 -0.05 6.52
N LEU A 224 17.96 -0.42 5.57
CA LEU A 224 18.78 0.51 4.81
C LEU A 224 18.11 0.80 3.46
N ILE A 225 17.81 2.07 3.16
CA ILE A 225 17.34 2.47 1.82
C ILE A 225 18.46 3.22 1.11
N ALA A 226 18.86 2.74 -0.06
CA ALA A 226 19.81 3.44 -0.93
C ALA A 226 19.11 3.97 -2.18
N THR A 227 19.15 5.29 -2.35
CA THR A 227 18.47 5.98 -3.46
C THR A 227 19.41 6.93 -4.19
N PRO A 228 19.37 6.96 -5.54
CA PRO A 228 19.89 8.10 -6.26
C PRO A 228 18.97 9.32 -6.09
N ILE A 229 19.52 10.51 -6.26
CA ILE A 229 18.77 11.76 -6.44
C ILE A 229 18.41 11.89 -7.92
N ARG A 230 17.12 12.10 -8.22
CA ARG A 230 16.60 12.35 -9.56
C ARG A 230 15.70 13.58 -9.50
N TRP A 231 16.10 14.63 -10.24
CA TRP A 231 15.33 15.87 -10.32
C TRP A 231 14.98 16.44 -8.93
N GLY A 232 15.97 16.44 -8.04
CA GLY A 232 15.85 16.92 -6.65
C GLY A 232 15.08 16.01 -5.69
N ASN A 233 14.68 14.81 -6.11
CA ASN A 233 13.86 13.88 -5.33
C ASN A 233 14.52 12.50 -5.20
N ALA A 234 14.01 11.67 -4.29
CA ALA A 234 14.29 10.24 -4.29
C ALA A 234 13.88 9.59 -5.64
N SER A 235 14.38 8.41 -5.93
CA SER A 235 14.12 7.75 -7.22
C SER A 235 12.64 7.42 -7.42
N SER A 236 12.21 7.27 -8.66
CA SER A 236 10.84 6.83 -8.98
C SER A 236 10.49 5.46 -8.38
N LEU A 237 11.47 4.54 -8.28
CA LEU A 237 11.26 3.25 -7.63
C LEU A 237 11.04 3.37 -6.11
N TYR A 238 11.69 4.35 -5.46
CA TYR A 238 11.40 4.67 -4.06
C TYR A 238 9.92 5.05 -3.92
N TYR A 239 9.44 6.03 -4.69
CA TYR A 239 8.04 6.47 -4.63
C TYR A 239 7.06 5.35 -4.94
N LYS A 240 7.31 4.58 -6.02
CA LYS A 240 6.48 3.44 -6.38
C LYS A 240 6.35 2.42 -5.24
N MET A 241 7.41 2.22 -4.44
CA MET A 241 7.39 1.37 -3.25
C MET A 241 6.62 2.04 -2.09
N VAL A 242 6.99 3.26 -1.69
CA VAL A 242 6.40 3.88 -0.49
C VAL A 242 4.93 4.26 -0.65
N GLU A 243 4.49 4.61 -1.87
CA GLU A 243 3.07 4.82 -2.18
C GLU A 243 2.24 3.56 -1.94
N ARG A 244 2.81 2.38 -2.26
CA ARG A 244 2.21 1.08 -1.98
C ARG A 244 2.30 0.72 -0.50
N MET A 245 3.27 1.25 0.25
CA MET A 245 3.39 1.11 1.71
C MET A 245 2.44 2.04 2.50
N ASN A 246 1.63 2.89 1.85
CA ASN A 246 0.54 3.60 2.51
C ASN A 246 -0.43 2.64 3.24
N CYS A 247 -0.49 1.36 2.85
CA CYS A 247 -1.21 0.33 3.61
C CYS A 247 -0.65 0.09 5.03
N ILE A 248 0.66 0.24 5.22
CA ILE A 248 1.36 0.16 6.51
C ILE A 248 1.06 1.42 7.33
N GLN A 249 1.21 2.61 6.75
CA GLN A 249 0.86 3.87 7.42
C GLN A 249 -0.62 3.92 7.85
N ASN A 250 -1.51 3.29 7.08
CA ASN A 250 -2.91 3.16 7.48
C ASN A 250 -3.06 2.28 8.73
N GLN A 251 -2.22 1.26 8.94
CA GLN A 251 -2.28 0.50 10.19
C GLN A 251 -2.00 1.39 11.40
N GLU A 252 -1.06 2.33 11.28
CA GLU A 252 -0.78 3.35 12.30
C GLU A 252 -1.97 4.28 12.53
N THR A 253 -2.46 4.88 11.44
CA THR A 253 -3.38 6.02 11.51
C THR A 253 -4.84 5.61 11.76
N ILE A 254 -5.31 4.53 11.13
CA ILE A 254 -6.72 4.11 11.18
C ILE A 254 -6.95 2.84 12.00
N ALA A 255 -5.95 1.95 12.10
CA ALA A 255 -6.12 0.64 12.76
C ALA A 255 -5.47 0.56 14.15
N ASN A 256 -4.65 1.56 14.51
CA ASN A 256 -3.84 1.58 15.73
C ASN A 256 -2.99 0.31 15.90
N LYS A 257 -2.36 -0.13 14.81
CA LYS A 257 -1.47 -1.28 14.73
C LYS A 257 -0.10 -0.83 14.24
N HIS A 258 0.91 -1.06 15.07
CA HIS A 258 2.26 -0.57 14.84
C HIS A 258 3.14 -1.61 14.14
N LEU A 259 3.10 -1.67 12.80
CA LEU A 259 3.73 -2.78 12.05
C LEU A 259 5.26 -2.70 12.01
N LEU A 260 5.83 -1.50 12.06
CA LEU A 260 7.28 -1.28 12.04
C LEU A 260 7.82 -0.79 13.40
N LYS A 261 7.10 -1.10 14.48
CA LYS A 261 7.56 -0.85 15.86
C LYS A 261 8.91 -1.53 16.09
N ASN A 262 9.80 -0.84 16.80
CA ASN A 262 11.14 -1.33 17.16
C ASN A 262 12.05 -1.67 15.97
N LYS A 263 11.92 -0.92 14.87
CA LYS A 263 12.79 -1.04 13.70
C LYS A 263 13.57 0.24 13.47
N VAL A 264 14.79 0.10 12.99
CA VAL A 264 15.69 1.22 12.68
C VAL A 264 15.76 1.42 11.17
N ALA A 265 15.61 2.66 10.72
CA ALA A 265 15.80 3.04 9.33
C ALA A 265 17.06 3.92 9.18
N ALA A 266 17.82 3.71 8.11
CA ALA A 266 18.97 4.54 7.76
C ALA A 266 19.14 4.63 6.23
N PHE A 267 19.81 5.68 5.74
CA PHE A 267 19.73 6.06 4.34
C PHE A 267 21.07 6.33 3.65
N ILE A 268 21.19 5.92 2.40
CA ILE A 268 22.31 6.23 1.52
C ILE A 268 21.77 7.04 0.34
N ILE A 269 22.20 8.30 0.22
CA ILE A 269 21.64 9.25 -0.76
C ILE A 269 22.73 9.68 -1.74
N MET A 270 22.56 9.33 -3.02
CA MET A 270 23.61 9.58 -4.02
C MET A 270 23.13 10.52 -5.13
N GLY A 271 23.69 11.71 -5.19
CA GLY A 271 23.42 12.71 -6.22
C GLY A 271 24.67 13.08 -7.02
N GLY A 272 24.46 13.54 -8.25
CA GLY A 272 25.50 14.22 -9.01
C GLY A 272 25.61 15.69 -8.63
N GLN A 273 24.47 16.40 -8.60
CA GLN A 273 24.40 17.83 -8.30
C GLN A 273 24.05 18.08 -6.83
N ASP A 274 22.82 18.49 -6.49
CA ASP A 274 22.38 18.92 -5.14
C ASP A 274 21.12 18.14 -4.66
N ASN A 275 20.45 18.62 -3.60
CA ASN A 275 19.17 18.18 -3.01
C ASN A 275 19.25 17.05 -1.98
N VAL A 276 20.43 16.77 -1.41
CA VAL A 276 20.59 15.76 -0.35
C VAL A 276 19.59 15.98 0.79
N GLN A 277 19.49 17.20 1.31
CA GLN A 277 18.60 17.51 2.44
C GLN A 277 17.12 17.30 2.10
N GLY A 278 16.70 17.68 0.89
CA GLY A 278 15.34 17.47 0.42
C GLY A 278 14.99 15.99 0.35
N VAL A 279 15.88 15.17 -0.21
CA VAL A 279 15.70 13.71 -0.28
C VAL A 279 15.74 13.08 1.11
N ALA A 280 16.66 13.49 1.98
CA ALA A 280 16.71 13.01 3.36
C ALA A 280 15.39 13.30 4.09
N GLY A 281 14.81 14.49 3.90
CA GLY A 281 13.49 14.84 4.44
C GLY A 281 12.39 13.90 3.92
N GLN A 282 12.39 13.57 2.63
CA GLN A 282 11.41 12.64 2.04
C GLN A 282 11.48 11.23 2.65
N LEU A 283 12.70 10.73 2.89
CA LEU A 283 12.95 9.42 3.48
C LEU A 283 12.56 9.41 4.96
N MET A 284 13.12 10.33 5.75
CA MET A 284 12.89 10.41 7.19
C MET A 284 11.42 10.63 7.53
N THR A 285 10.73 11.53 6.81
CA THR A 285 9.30 11.80 7.06
C THR A 285 8.46 10.54 6.94
N PHE A 286 8.63 9.79 5.85
CA PHE A 286 7.86 8.58 5.64
C PHE A 286 8.16 7.51 6.69
N PHE A 287 9.44 7.21 6.93
CA PHE A 287 9.83 6.17 7.88
C PHE A 287 9.50 6.52 9.35
N ALA A 288 9.51 7.82 9.70
CA ALA A 288 9.06 8.30 11.01
C ALA A 288 7.55 8.07 11.20
N GLU A 289 6.74 8.42 10.19
CA GLU A 289 5.28 8.26 10.20
C GLU A 289 4.84 6.80 10.37
N VAL A 290 5.63 5.84 9.88
CA VAL A 290 5.36 4.40 10.04
C VAL A 290 6.03 3.78 11.27
N GLY A 291 6.61 4.60 12.16
CA GLY A 291 7.08 4.19 13.48
C GLY A 291 8.53 3.72 13.57
N CYS A 292 9.32 3.80 12.49
CA CYS A 292 10.75 3.49 12.56
C CYS A 292 11.51 4.56 13.36
N GLN A 293 12.61 4.14 14.00
CA GLN A 293 13.55 5.03 14.64
C GLN A 293 14.81 5.22 13.80
N PHE A 294 15.60 6.23 14.16
CA PHE A 294 16.78 6.63 13.43
C PHE A 294 18.00 6.59 14.35
N PRO A 295 19.15 6.07 13.88
CA PRO A 295 20.38 6.18 14.64
C PRO A 295 20.91 7.63 14.60
N GLN A 296 21.93 7.93 15.41
CA GLN A 296 22.67 9.18 15.25
C GLN A 296 23.23 9.26 13.82
N PHE A 297 23.07 10.42 13.17
CA PHE A 297 23.50 10.63 11.78
C PHE A 297 22.91 9.58 10.81
N PRO A 298 21.57 9.59 10.60
CA PRO A 298 20.82 8.48 10.02
C PRO A 298 20.94 8.35 8.50
N PHE A 299 21.74 9.21 7.87
CA PHE A 299 22.05 9.07 6.46
C PHE A 299 23.49 9.44 6.18
N ILE A 300 24.04 8.84 5.13
CA ILE A 300 25.21 9.36 4.44
C ILE A 300 24.77 9.85 3.06
N ALA A 301 25.50 10.80 2.52
CA ALA A 301 25.18 11.33 1.21
C ALA A 301 26.41 11.84 0.47
N HIS A 302 26.32 11.82 -0.86
CA HIS A 302 27.29 12.45 -1.75
C HIS A 302 26.57 13.27 -2.80
N SER A 303 27.14 14.42 -3.10
CA SER A 303 26.65 15.41 -4.06
C SER A 303 27.83 16.34 -4.39
N ARG A 304 27.97 16.75 -5.66
CA ARG A 304 29.06 17.66 -6.08
C ARG A 304 28.67 19.14 -6.03
N GLY A 305 27.42 19.44 -5.67
CA GLY A 305 26.85 20.78 -5.65
C GLY A 305 26.18 21.17 -6.97
N TRP A 306 25.35 22.22 -6.91
CA TRP A 306 24.50 22.67 -8.02
C TRP A 306 25.27 23.00 -9.32
N SER A 307 26.47 23.58 -9.19
CA SER A 307 27.29 24.05 -10.32
C SER A 307 28.27 23.02 -10.87
N ALA A 308 28.25 21.79 -10.36
CA ALA A 308 29.09 20.72 -10.90
C ALA A 308 28.50 20.20 -12.22
N GLU A 309 29.16 20.50 -13.34
CA GLU A 309 28.75 20.03 -14.68
C GLU A 309 29.60 18.85 -15.19
N ASP A 310 30.74 18.56 -14.56
CA ASP A 310 31.60 17.40 -14.88
C ASP A 310 31.09 16.13 -14.16
N MET A 311 29.95 15.64 -14.63
CA MET A 311 29.32 14.42 -14.12
C MET A 311 30.08 13.16 -14.50
N GLU A 312 30.91 13.21 -15.53
CA GLU A 312 31.72 12.08 -16.02
C GLU A 312 32.74 11.62 -14.97
N ARG A 313 33.32 12.58 -14.22
CA ARG A 313 34.25 12.27 -13.11
C ARG A 313 33.57 11.82 -11.82
N ASN A 314 32.28 12.12 -11.62
CA ASN A 314 31.57 11.78 -10.37
C ASN A 314 31.58 10.27 -10.12
N VAL A 315 31.41 9.47 -11.17
CA VAL A 315 31.45 8.00 -11.08
C VAL A 315 32.80 7.53 -10.57
N VAL A 316 33.89 8.04 -11.15
CA VAL A 316 35.27 7.67 -10.79
C VAL A 316 35.58 8.09 -9.35
N GLU A 317 35.13 9.27 -8.93
CA GLU A 317 35.31 9.78 -7.57
C GLU A 317 34.61 8.87 -6.54
N VAL A 318 33.33 8.57 -6.75
CA VAL A 318 32.57 7.69 -5.85
C VAL A 318 33.15 6.28 -5.82
N GLN A 319 33.51 5.73 -6.98
CA GLN A 319 34.05 4.37 -7.10
C GLN A 319 35.39 4.21 -6.36
N ASN A 320 36.22 5.25 -6.34
CA ASN A 320 37.53 5.21 -5.70
C ASN A 320 37.54 5.76 -4.26
N SER A 321 36.46 6.41 -3.81
CA SER A 321 36.39 6.98 -2.47
C SER A 321 36.39 5.87 -1.40
N ARG A 322 37.47 5.81 -0.62
CA ARG A 322 37.54 5.00 0.59
C ARG A 322 36.63 5.57 1.69
N GLU A 323 36.60 6.89 1.80
CA GLU A 323 35.81 7.61 2.81
C GLU A 323 34.30 7.35 2.67
N LEU A 324 33.76 7.37 1.45
CA LEU A 324 32.34 7.05 1.24
C LEU A 324 32.01 5.60 1.62
N ARG A 325 32.94 4.67 1.37
CA ARG A 325 32.79 3.27 1.77
C ARG A 325 32.84 3.14 3.29
N GLU A 326 33.79 3.77 3.96
CA GLU A 326 33.88 3.79 5.43
C GLU A 326 32.61 4.40 6.05
N GLY A 327 32.12 5.53 5.51
CA GLY A 327 30.87 6.14 5.96
C GLY A 327 29.66 5.21 5.83
N ALA A 328 29.59 4.38 4.78
CA ALA A 328 28.51 3.41 4.60
C ALA A 328 28.60 2.26 5.62
N GLN A 329 29.82 1.84 5.95
CA GLN A 329 30.08 0.82 6.98
C GLN A 329 29.71 1.32 8.37
N GLU A 330 30.12 2.55 8.71
CA GLU A 330 29.77 3.18 9.98
C GLU A 330 28.27 3.48 10.08
N LEU A 331 27.59 3.76 8.97
CA LEU A 331 26.13 3.93 8.94
C LEU A 331 25.40 2.67 9.38
N VAL A 332 25.79 1.51 8.86
CA VAL A 332 25.14 0.25 9.27
C VAL A 332 25.51 -0.12 10.70
N ALA A 333 26.75 0.12 11.13
CA ALA A 333 27.18 -0.17 12.51
C ALA A 333 26.32 0.59 13.55
N ARG A 334 26.17 1.92 13.39
CA ARG A 334 25.34 2.71 14.30
C ARG A 334 23.84 2.40 14.21
N ALA A 335 23.36 1.96 13.04
CA ALA A 335 21.99 1.49 12.89
C ALA A 335 21.76 0.16 13.64
N VAL A 336 22.75 -0.74 13.63
CA VAL A 336 22.75 -1.99 14.40
C VAL A 336 22.78 -1.69 15.89
N ASP A 337 23.66 -0.82 16.37
CA ASP A 337 23.74 -0.45 17.80
C ASP A 337 22.39 0.07 18.31
N MET A 338 21.73 0.94 17.53
CA MET A 338 20.38 1.43 17.85
C MET A 338 19.37 0.28 17.86
N ALA A 339 19.42 -0.65 16.91
CA ALA A 339 18.49 -1.78 16.85
C ALA A 339 18.69 -2.74 18.04
N GLU A 340 19.92 -2.97 18.49
CA GLU A 340 20.20 -3.74 19.70
C GLU A 340 19.56 -3.10 20.93
N LEU A 341 19.67 -1.78 21.08
CA LEU A 341 18.98 -1.04 22.14
C LEU A 341 17.46 -1.19 22.03
N MET A 342 16.88 -1.15 20.84
CA MET A 342 15.44 -1.31 20.64
C MET A 342 14.93 -2.72 20.91
N VAL A 343 15.74 -3.75 20.63
CA VAL A 343 15.40 -5.16 20.85
C VAL A 343 15.58 -5.55 22.31
N ALA A 344 16.63 -5.05 22.97
CA ALA A 344 16.89 -5.29 24.39
C ALA A 344 15.98 -4.45 25.31
N GLY A 345 15.65 -3.23 24.88
CA GLY A 345 14.83 -2.29 25.61
C GLY A 345 13.33 -2.53 25.45
N GLN A 346 12.56 -2.01 26.40
CA GLN A 346 11.11 -1.90 26.29
C GLN A 346 10.70 -0.47 26.61
N LEU A 347 10.08 0.19 25.63
CA LEU A 347 9.38 1.45 25.90
C LEU A 347 8.03 1.14 26.56
N PRO A 348 7.62 1.90 27.60
CA PRO A 348 6.28 1.78 28.15
C PRO A 348 5.23 1.98 27.06
N GLU A 349 4.16 1.17 27.10
CA GLU A 349 3.05 1.36 26.18
C GLU A 349 2.20 2.54 26.65
N HIS A 350 2.24 3.62 25.87
CA HIS A 350 1.34 4.74 26.01
C HIS A 350 0.29 4.69 24.89
N PRO A 351 -1.00 4.94 25.21
CA PRO A 351 -2.00 5.09 24.18
C PRO A 351 -1.65 6.32 23.34
N LEU A 352 -1.36 6.10 22.07
CA LEU A 352 -1.16 7.21 21.14
C LEU A 352 -2.53 7.85 20.89
N ALA A 353 -2.65 9.15 21.14
CA ALA A 353 -3.87 9.88 20.85
C ALA A 353 -4.22 9.79 19.35
N ARG A 354 -5.51 9.83 19.02
CA ARG A 354 -5.98 9.85 17.63
C ARG A 354 -6.09 11.26 17.05
N GLY A 355 -6.07 12.29 17.89
CA GLY A 355 -6.03 13.69 17.47
C GLY A 355 -4.88 13.95 16.50
N GLY A 356 -5.16 14.61 15.38
CA GLY A 356 -4.17 14.91 14.33
C GLY A 356 -3.85 13.74 13.39
N ARG A 357 -4.38 12.53 13.61
CA ARG A 357 -4.22 11.42 12.66
C ARG A 357 -5.10 11.61 11.44
N LYS A 358 -4.63 11.05 10.32
CA LYS A 358 -5.34 11.01 9.04
C LYS A 358 -6.78 10.50 9.21
N ALA A 359 -7.75 11.26 8.70
CA ALA A 359 -9.18 10.94 8.73
C ALA A 359 -9.80 10.72 10.14
N HIS A 360 -9.16 11.21 11.20
CA HIS A 360 -9.78 11.25 12.52
C HIS A 360 -10.82 12.37 12.59
N GLN A 361 -12.05 12.03 13.00
CA GLN A 361 -13.08 13.02 13.26
C GLN A 361 -12.68 13.82 14.50
N LEU A 362 -12.58 15.15 14.34
CA LEU A 362 -12.29 16.03 15.46
C LEU A 362 -13.52 16.12 16.36
N ASP A 363 -13.29 16.03 17.66
CA ASP A 363 -14.27 16.43 18.67
C ASP A 363 -14.17 17.95 18.82
N SER A 364 -14.80 18.67 17.89
CA SER A 364 -14.91 20.13 17.94
C SER A 364 -16.25 20.51 18.55
N GLU A 365 -16.25 21.46 19.48
CA GLU A 365 -17.50 22.05 19.96
C GLU A 365 -18.33 22.56 18.76
N PRO A 366 -19.67 22.42 18.79
CA PRO A 366 -20.52 22.96 17.74
C PRO A 366 -20.23 24.44 17.56
N THR A 367 -19.74 24.83 16.38
CA THR A 367 -19.79 26.23 15.97
C THR A 367 -21.26 26.56 15.75
N GLY A 368 -21.82 27.37 16.65
CA GLY A 368 -23.25 27.72 16.69
C GLY A 368 -23.78 28.40 15.43
#